data_AF-A0A812W295-F1
#
_entry.id   AF-A0A812W295-F1
#
_cell.length_a   1.000
_cell.length_b   1.000
_cell.length_c   1.000
_cell.angle_alpha   90.00
_cell.angle_beta   90.00
_cell.angle_gamma   90.00
#
_symmetry.space_group_name_H-M   'P 1'
#
loop_
_entity.id
_entity.type
_entity.pdbx_description
1 polymer ?
#
loop_
_entity_poly.entity_id
_entity_poly.type
_entity_poly.pdbx_seq_one_letter_code
_entity_poly.pdbx_strand_id
1 'polypeptide(L)'
;MAVRVNVLALLAAVAHAADYNIVNLDNNTLKMLTGRDLPAFVRFDKDYPYGEKADAFKALAQTAVGAKVLIGSVGISTYGEKMNQDVAEQFGYKTPGKDLEYSDMDTIFPKYRFFPANGGADIEYTGEVKPDAMTLFLKKEAKVYFGLKGTIREFDKFAADFMKDGANKAEVIQTAKAAADSLTGADKEAAAYYVKAMEKTQDKSDWFKTEFERLKQIVAGGKVAPAKREDMALKVNRLSSFVTPNDEL
;
A
#
# COMPACT_ATOMS: atom_id res chain seq x y z
N MET A 1 28.18 15.28 -56.83
CA MET A 1 28.88 14.94 -55.57
C MET A 1 28.34 15.85 -54.47
N ALA A 2 28.24 15.38 -53.22
CA ALA A 2 27.67 16.03 -52.03
C ALA A 2 26.13 15.96 -51.92
N VAL A 3 25.57 14.84 -51.42
CA VAL A 3 25.36 14.41 -50.02
C VAL A 3 24.06 14.99 -49.44
N ARG A 4 23.01 14.14 -49.47
CA ARG A 4 21.77 14.29 -48.73
C ARG A 4 22.04 13.92 -47.28
N VAL A 5 21.92 14.87 -46.36
CA VAL A 5 21.95 14.60 -44.92
C VAL A 5 20.51 14.35 -44.47
N ASN A 6 20.13 13.07 -44.37
CA ASN A 6 18.92 12.65 -43.66
C ASN A 6 19.25 12.62 -42.16
N VAL A 7 18.85 13.67 -41.43
CA VAL A 7 18.81 13.64 -39.97
C VAL A 7 17.51 12.95 -39.57
N LEU A 8 17.59 11.62 -39.39
CA LEU A 8 16.53 10.86 -38.73
C LEU A 8 16.67 11.10 -37.23
N ALA A 9 15.99 12.13 -36.72
CA ALA A 9 15.88 12.37 -35.29
C ALA A 9 15.04 11.25 -34.67
N LEU A 10 15.74 10.28 -34.06
CA LEU A 10 15.14 9.21 -33.28
C LEU A 10 14.62 9.82 -31.96
N LEU A 11 13.39 10.32 -31.96
CA LEU A 11 12.65 10.60 -30.73
C LEU A 11 12.36 9.26 -30.06
N ALA A 12 13.27 8.84 -29.16
CA ALA A 12 12.96 7.81 -28.18
C ALA A 12 11.92 8.39 -27.22
N ALA A 13 10.64 8.16 -27.52
CA ALA A 13 9.59 8.30 -26.54
C ALA A 13 9.89 7.27 -25.43
N VAL A 14 10.53 7.72 -24.35
CA VAL A 14 10.64 6.94 -23.11
C VAL A 14 9.22 6.82 -22.60
N ALA A 15 8.59 5.68 -22.91
CA ALA A 15 7.32 5.30 -22.35
C ALA A 15 7.45 5.45 -20.83
N HIS A 16 6.73 6.43 -20.27
CA HIS A 16 6.58 6.57 -18.84
C HIS A 16 5.97 5.26 -18.35
N ALA A 17 6.78 4.40 -17.77
CA ALA A 17 6.28 3.34 -16.90
C ALA A 17 5.68 4.07 -15.70
N ALA A 18 4.40 4.44 -15.82
CA ALA A 18 3.65 5.00 -14.71
C ALA A 18 3.73 3.99 -13.59
N ASP A 19 4.38 4.37 -12.49
CA ASP A 19 4.52 3.50 -11.33
C ASP A 19 3.12 3.21 -10.78
N TYR A 20 2.76 1.93 -10.76
CA TYR A 20 1.41 1.49 -10.40
C TYR A 20 1.07 1.89 -8.96
N ASN A 21 -0.10 2.51 -8.77
CA ASN A 21 -0.59 3.04 -7.50
C ASN A 21 0.30 4.12 -6.85
N ILE A 22 1.10 4.85 -7.64
CA ILE A 22 1.88 6.01 -7.19
C ILE A 22 1.41 7.25 -7.95
N VAL A 23 1.04 8.30 -7.21
CA VAL A 23 0.67 9.59 -7.78
C VAL A 23 1.89 10.51 -7.81
N ASN A 24 2.27 10.99 -8.98
CA ASN A 24 3.31 12.02 -9.08
C ASN A 24 2.71 13.37 -8.64
N LEU A 25 3.33 13.97 -7.63
CA LEU A 25 2.91 15.22 -7.02
C LEU A 25 3.96 16.30 -7.31
N ASP A 26 3.47 17.52 -7.45
CA ASP A 26 4.21 18.77 -7.57
C ASP A 26 3.87 19.69 -6.38
N ASN A 27 4.46 20.88 -6.38
CA ASN A 27 4.27 21.87 -5.33
C ASN A 27 2.82 22.29 -5.06
N ASN A 28 1.95 22.25 -6.07
CA ASN A 28 0.55 22.65 -5.95
C ASN A 28 -0.34 21.46 -5.58
N THR A 29 -0.17 20.34 -6.28
CA THR A 29 -0.93 19.10 -6.09
C THR A 29 -0.63 18.45 -4.74
N LEU A 30 0.60 18.56 -4.22
CA LEU A 30 0.94 18.10 -2.87
C LEU A 30 0.03 18.77 -1.82
N LYS A 31 -0.13 20.09 -1.88
CA LYS A 31 -0.97 20.85 -0.92
C LYS A 31 -2.46 20.60 -1.10
N MET A 32 -2.87 20.16 -2.29
CA MET A 32 -4.27 19.84 -2.58
C MET A 32 -4.65 18.44 -2.13
N LEU A 33 -3.74 17.46 -2.29
CA LEU A 33 -4.03 16.04 -2.09
C LEU A 33 -3.54 15.50 -0.75
N THR A 34 -2.56 16.12 -0.10
CA THR A 34 -2.10 15.71 1.23
C THR A 34 -2.87 16.43 2.33
N GLY A 35 -3.13 15.73 3.44
CA GLY A 35 -3.73 16.35 4.63
C GLY A 35 -5.24 16.64 4.56
N ARG A 36 -5.95 16.17 3.53
CA ARG A 36 -7.41 16.31 3.42
C ARG A 36 -8.12 15.04 3.88
N ASP A 37 -8.81 14.35 2.98
CA ASP A 37 -9.72 13.26 3.34
C ASP A 37 -8.99 11.94 3.65
N LEU A 38 -7.82 11.74 3.04
CA LEU A 38 -7.01 10.53 3.20
C LEU A 38 -5.62 10.87 3.73
N PRO A 39 -5.03 10.00 4.57
CA PRO A 39 -3.63 10.11 4.91
C PRO A 39 -2.78 9.86 3.67
N ALA A 40 -1.62 10.51 3.56
CA ALA A 40 -0.72 10.40 2.43
C ALA A 40 0.69 10.01 2.87
N PHE A 41 1.34 9.13 2.12
CA PHE A 41 2.75 8.79 2.29
C PHE A 41 3.50 9.17 1.03
N VAL A 42 4.39 10.16 1.14
CA VAL A 42 5.04 10.82 0.01
C VAL A 42 6.54 10.57 0.06
N ARG A 43 7.07 10.08 -1.06
CA ARG A 43 8.51 10.02 -1.31
C ARG A 43 8.95 11.31 -2.00
N PHE A 44 10.01 11.94 -1.49
CA PHE A 44 10.76 12.97 -2.18
C PHE A 44 12.04 12.33 -2.71
N ASP A 45 12.26 12.44 -4.01
CA ASP A 45 13.43 11.89 -4.69
C ASP A 45 13.73 12.69 -5.95
N LYS A 46 14.77 12.32 -6.69
CA LYS A 46 15.02 12.83 -8.05
C LYS A 46 13.87 12.44 -9.00
N ASP A 47 13.70 13.19 -10.10
CA ASP A 47 12.65 12.97 -11.11
C ASP A 47 12.56 11.51 -11.62
N TYR A 48 13.70 10.82 -11.68
CA TYR A 48 13.79 9.42 -12.11
C TYR A 48 14.48 8.57 -11.05
N PRO A 49 13.75 8.17 -10.00
CA PRO A 49 14.32 7.39 -8.91
C PRO A 49 14.50 5.93 -9.35
N TYR A 50 15.67 5.37 -9.05
CA TYR A 50 16.05 4.01 -9.39
C TYR A 50 16.77 3.32 -8.22
N GLY A 51 16.92 2.00 -8.31
CA GLY A 51 17.59 1.17 -7.32
C GLY A 51 16.67 0.61 -6.25
N GLU A 52 17.26 -0.11 -5.29
CA GLU A 52 16.51 -0.93 -4.31
C GLU A 52 15.48 -0.12 -3.50
N LYS A 53 15.79 1.13 -3.15
CA LYS A 53 14.90 2.02 -2.41
C LYS A 53 13.67 2.43 -3.23
N ALA A 54 13.83 2.62 -4.54
CA ALA A 54 12.73 2.92 -5.44
C ALA A 54 11.84 1.68 -5.64
N ASP A 55 12.44 0.51 -5.82
CA ASP A 55 11.71 -0.75 -5.96
C ASP A 55 10.94 -1.13 -4.69
N ALA A 56 11.53 -0.90 -3.52
CA ALA A 56 10.85 -1.08 -2.24
C ALA A 56 9.61 -0.16 -2.11
N PHE A 57 9.70 1.08 -2.58
CA PHE A 57 8.56 2.01 -2.57
C PHE A 57 7.46 1.59 -3.55
N LYS A 58 7.83 1.07 -4.74
CA LYS A 58 6.86 0.50 -5.69
C LYS A 58 6.15 -0.73 -5.10
N ALA A 59 6.86 -1.61 -4.41
CA ALA A 59 6.28 -2.77 -3.74
C ALA A 59 5.34 -2.36 -2.58
N LEU A 60 5.67 -1.30 -1.84
CA LEU A 60 4.75 -0.70 -0.86
C LEU A 60 3.48 -0.19 -1.56
N ALA A 61 3.61 0.53 -2.67
CA ALA A 61 2.46 1.05 -3.42
C ALA A 61 1.53 -0.07 -3.90
N GLN A 62 2.09 -1.20 -4.37
CA GLN A 62 1.30 -2.39 -4.71
C GLN A 62 0.59 -3.00 -3.50
N THR A 63 1.22 -2.97 -2.33
CA THR A 63 0.62 -3.47 -1.07
C THR A 63 -0.47 -2.53 -0.55
N ALA A 64 -0.35 -1.23 -0.83
CA ALA A 64 -1.32 -0.20 -0.46
C ALA A 64 -2.60 -0.23 -1.33
N VAL A 65 -2.72 -1.14 -2.31
CA VAL A 65 -3.91 -1.24 -3.16
C VAL A 65 -5.13 -1.58 -2.29
N GLY A 66 -6.14 -0.72 -2.32
CA GLY A 66 -7.34 -0.85 -1.50
C GLY A 66 -7.19 -0.36 -0.05
N ALA A 67 -5.99 0.02 0.37
CA ALA A 67 -5.81 0.76 1.62
C ALA A 67 -6.28 2.20 1.44
N LYS A 68 -6.87 2.79 2.49
CA LYS A 68 -7.30 4.19 2.50
C LYS A 68 -6.11 5.11 2.75
N VAL A 69 -5.09 5.07 1.89
CA VAL A 69 -3.88 5.92 1.95
C VAL A 69 -3.46 6.32 0.54
N LEU A 70 -3.06 7.58 0.37
CA LEU A 70 -2.48 8.08 -0.87
C LEU A 70 -0.97 7.80 -0.87
N ILE A 71 -0.48 7.09 -1.89
CA ILE A 71 0.98 6.93 -2.10
C ILE A 71 1.43 7.93 -3.16
N GLY A 72 2.28 8.88 -2.75
CA GLY A 72 2.74 9.98 -3.60
C GLY A 72 4.25 9.95 -3.85
N SER A 73 4.67 10.50 -4.98
CA SER A 73 6.08 10.74 -5.29
C SER A 73 6.26 12.17 -5.79
N VAL A 74 7.15 12.93 -5.16
CA VAL A 74 7.57 14.27 -5.60
C VAL A 74 8.97 14.14 -6.18
N GLY A 75 9.07 14.31 -7.50
CA GLY A 75 10.34 14.43 -8.20
C GLY A 75 10.89 15.84 -8.04
N ILE A 76 12.10 15.97 -7.51
CA ILE A 76 12.83 17.24 -7.44
C ILE A 76 13.81 17.26 -8.60
N SER A 77 13.69 18.29 -9.43
CA SER A 77 14.56 18.47 -10.60
C SER A 77 15.62 19.52 -10.32
N THR A 78 16.87 19.22 -10.66
CA THR A 78 17.99 20.18 -10.61
C THR A 78 18.36 20.71 -12.00
N TYR A 79 17.71 20.22 -13.05
CA TYR A 79 17.94 20.61 -14.45
C TYR A 79 16.70 21.29 -15.04
N GLY A 80 16.91 22.12 -16.08
CA GLY A 80 15.82 22.85 -16.73
C GLY A 80 15.20 23.93 -15.82
N GLU A 81 13.87 23.93 -15.68
CA GLU A 81 13.12 24.89 -14.86
C GLU A 81 13.19 24.61 -13.35
N LYS A 82 13.96 23.59 -12.92
CA LYS A 82 14.19 23.24 -11.51
C LYS A 82 12.89 23.09 -10.71
N MET A 83 12.04 22.16 -11.15
CA MET A 83 10.73 21.92 -10.53
C MET A 83 10.85 21.39 -9.10
N ASN A 84 9.87 21.76 -8.26
CA ASN A 84 9.67 21.29 -6.88
C ASN A 84 10.81 21.61 -5.88
N GLN A 85 11.70 22.54 -6.21
CA GLN A 85 12.74 23.04 -5.30
C GLN A 85 12.14 23.74 -4.08
N ASP A 86 11.01 24.43 -4.25
CA ASP A 86 10.25 25.09 -3.19
C ASP A 86 9.71 24.10 -2.15
N VAL A 87 9.29 22.91 -2.60
CA VAL A 87 8.86 21.82 -1.72
C VAL A 87 10.02 21.30 -0.87
N ALA A 88 11.20 21.15 -1.47
CA ALA A 88 12.41 20.79 -0.74
C ALA A 88 12.78 21.84 0.32
N GLU A 89 12.54 23.13 0.04
CA GLU A 89 12.73 24.22 1.00
C GLU A 89 11.75 24.11 2.17
N GLN A 90 10.47 23.93 1.83
CA GLN A 90 9.38 23.89 2.78
C GLN A 90 9.57 22.80 3.84
N PHE A 91 10.11 21.64 3.43
CA PHE A 91 10.37 20.51 4.33
C PHE A 91 11.80 20.49 4.91
N GLY A 92 12.62 21.52 4.65
CA GLY A 92 13.97 21.65 5.21
C GLY A 92 15.01 20.72 4.60
N TYR A 93 14.75 20.16 3.41
CA TYR A 93 15.71 19.33 2.68
C TYR A 93 16.75 20.15 1.91
N LYS A 94 16.55 21.47 1.78
CA LYS A 94 17.55 22.40 1.26
C LYS A 94 17.62 23.66 2.12
N THR A 95 18.75 24.37 2.01
CA THR A 95 18.91 25.67 2.65
C THR A 95 18.10 26.73 1.89
N PRO A 96 17.34 27.60 2.58
CA PRO A 96 16.59 28.68 1.92
C PRO A 96 17.48 29.53 1.03
N GLY A 97 17.08 29.72 -0.23
CA GLY A 97 17.81 30.50 -1.21
C GLY A 97 19.03 29.82 -1.87
N LYS A 98 19.34 28.56 -1.55
CA LYS A 98 20.31 27.75 -2.30
C LYS A 98 19.60 26.62 -3.04
N ASP A 99 19.74 26.59 -4.36
CA ASP A 99 19.21 25.49 -5.17
C ASP A 99 20.02 24.21 -4.94
N LEU A 100 19.33 23.07 -4.95
CA LEU A 100 19.98 21.77 -4.89
C LEU A 100 20.74 21.50 -6.19
N GLU A 101 21.97 21.01 -6.05
CA GLU A 101 22.76 20.54 -7.19
C GLU A 101 22.57 19.03 -7.39
N TYR A 102 22.97 18.53 -8.56
CA TYR A 102 22.85 17.10 -8.88
C TYR A 102 23.53 16.19 -7.83
N SER A 103 24.67 16.62 -7.28
CA SER A 103 25.38 15.88 -6.22
C SER A 103 24.61 15.85 -4.89
N ASP A 104 23.78 16.85 -4.62
CA ASP A 104 22.95 16.89 -3.41
C ASP A 104 21.80 15.89 -3.51
N MET A 105 21.39 15.52 -4.74
CA MET A 105 20.29 14.57 -4.95
C MET A 105 20.61 13.20 -4.37
N ASP A 106 21.80 12.67 -4.60
CA ASP A 106 22.19 11.33 -4.13
C ASP A 106 22.57 11.29 -2.64
N THR A 107 22.84 12.44 -2.02
CA THR A 107 23.21 12.53 -0.60
C THR A 107 22.00 12.78 0.31
N ILE A 108 21.04 13.59 -0.15
CA ILE A 108 19.87 13.99 0.65
C ILE A 108 18.69 13.05 0.44
N PHE A 109 18.52 12.51 -0.78
CA PHE A 109 17.36 11.69 -1.15
C PHE A 109 17.70 10.20 -1.28
N PRO A 110 16.71 9.30 -1.14
CA PRO A 110 15.28 9.55 -0.94
C PRO A 110 14.93 9.96 0.49
N LYS A 111 13.92 10.83 0.60
CA LYS A 111 13.24 11.20 1.85
C LYS A 111 11.79 10.77 1.80
N TYR A 112 11.23 10.40 2.94
CA TYR A 112 9.85 9.92 3.03
C TYR A 112 9.13 10.70 4.11
N ARG A 113 7.89 11.10 3.83
CA ARG A 113 7.09 11.86 4.78
C ARG A 113 5.65 11.38 4.77
N PHE A 114 5.10 11.28 5.96
CA PHE A 114 3.72 10.92 6.19
C PHE A 114 2.91 12.16 6.52
N PHE A 115 1.79 12.34 5.85
CA PHE A 115 0.81 13.39 6.08
C PHE A 115 -0.46 12.74 6.62
N PRO A 116 -0.86 13.01 7.88
CA PRO A 116 -2.09 12.47 8.43
C PRO A 116 -3.33 13.03 7.73
N ALA A 117 -4.44 12.30 7.75
CA ALA A 117 -5.73 12.83 7.31
C ALA A 117 -6.18 14.01 8.18
N ASN A 118 -6.97 14.91 7.61
CA ASN A 118 -7.60 16.05 8.26
C ASN A 118 -6.62 17.08 8.85
N GLY A 119 -5.46 17.27 8.22
CA GLY A 119 -4.58 18.43 8.47
C GLY A 119 -3.74 18.38 9.75
N GLY A 120 -3.27 17.19 10.16
CA GLY A 120 -2.34 17.05 11.28
C GLY A 120 -0.88 17.32 10.91
N ALA A 121 0.00 17.29 11.94
CA ALA A 121 1.44 17.43 11.74
C ALA A 121 2.01 16.25 10.97
N ASP A 122 2.78 16.56 9.93
CA ASP A 122 3.46 15.59 9.10
C ASP A 122 4.70 15.01 9.81
N ILE A 123 5.01 13.74 9.52
CA ILE A 123 6.05 12.97 10.18
C ILE A 123 7.08 12.52 9.14
N GLU A 124 8.35 12.87 9.35
CA GLU A 124 9.44 12.32 8.52
C GLU A 124 9.68 10.85 8.88
N TYR A 125 9.65 9.98 7.88
CA TYR A 125 9.98 8.57 8.05
C TYR A 125 11.49 8.37 7.87
N THR A 126 12.15 7.99 8.97
CA THR A 126 13.60 7.74 9.05
C THR A 126 13.93 6.25 9.22
N GLY A 127 12.94 5.37 9.10
CA GLY A 127 13.12 3.93 9.23
C GLY A 127 13.73 3.27 7.98
N GLU A 128 13.84 1.94 8.01
CA GLU A 128 14.38 1.17 6.88
C GLU A 128 13.48 1.30 5.64
N VAL A 129 14.09 1.48 4.47
CA VAL A 129 13.36 1.53 3.18
C VAL A 129 13.09 0.12 2.68
N LYS A 130 12.24 -0.61 3.41
CA LYS A 130 11.73 -1.94 3.04
C LYS A 130 10.20 -1.92 3.07
N PRO A 131 9.52 -2.67 2.17
CA PRO A 131 8.05 -2.67 2.11
C PRO A 131 7.40 -2.99 3.45
N ASP A 132 7.91 -4.00 4.16
CA ASP A 132 7.37 -4.43 5.46
C ASP A 132 7.54 -3.37 6.55
N ALA A 133 8.71 -2.72 6.60
CA ALA A 133 9.01 -1.68 7.59
C ALA A 133 8.14 -0.43 7.37
N MET A 134 8.00 0.00 6.11
CA MET A 134 7.14 1.13 5.76
C MET A 134 5.67 0.81 6.00
N THR A 135 5.22 -0.41 5.67
CA THR A 135 3.84 -0.85 5.94
C THR A 135 3.56 -0.86 7.45
N LEU A 136 4.49 -1.37 8.26
CA LEU A 136 4.36 -1.38 9.72
C LEU A 136 4.30 0.03 10.31
N PHE A 137 5.11 0.95 9.79
CA PHE A 137 5.05 2.36 10.17
C PHE A 137 3.69 2.99 9.83
N LEU A 138 3.18 2.77 8.63
CA LEU A 138 1.89 3.32 8.22
C LEU A 138 0.73 2.70 9.00
N LYS A 139 0.80 1.41 9.33
CA LYS A 139 -0.11 0.77 10.28
C LYS A 139 -0.14 1.50 11.63
N LYS A 140 1.04 1.67 12.24
CA LYS A 140 1.18 2.27 13.56
C LYS A 140 0.81 3.77 13.61
N GLU A 141 1.40 4.58 12.75
CA GLU A 141 1.31 6.04 12.81
C GLU A 141 0.09 6.57 12.05
N ALA A 142 -0.24 5.95 10.90
CA ALA A 142 -1.39 6.37 10.10
C ALA A 142 -2.70 5.70 10.54
N LYS A 143 -2.63 4.63 11.36
CA LYS A 143 -3.77 3.74 11.67
C LYS A 143 -4.48 3.30 10.39
N VAL A 144 -3.69 3.11 9.34
CA VAL A 144 -4.17 2.72 8.03
C VAL A 144 -4.19 1.21 7.96
N TYR A 145 -5.40 0.69 7.79
CA TYR A 145 -5.59 -0.70 7.46
C TYR A 145 -4.98 -1.05 6.09
N PHE A 146 -3.89 -1.82 6.10
CA PHE A 146 -3.41 -2.53 4.92
C PHE A 146 -4.02 -3.93 4.92
N GLY A 147 -5.05 -4.09 4.10
CA GLY A 147 -5.63 -5.41 3.85
C GLY A 147 -4.62 -6.30 3.13
N LEU A 148 -4.59 -7.58 3.50
CA LEU A 148 -3.86 -8.56 2.71
C LEU A 148 -4.62 -8.81 1.40
N LYS A 149 -3.90 -9.26 0.36
CA LYS A 149 -4.56 -9.57 -0.92
C LYS A 149 -5.72 -10.55 -0.69
N GLY A 150 -6.91 -10.20 -1.18
CA GLY A 150 -8.12 -11.01 -1.10
C GLY A 150 -8.89 -10.89 0.22
N THR A 151 -8.53 -9.98 1.12
CA THR A 151 -9.29 -9.66 2.33
C THR A 151 -10.22 -8.45 2.11
N ILE A 152 -11.31 -8.38 2.85
CA ILE A 152 -12.24 -7.24 2.82
C ILE A 152 -12.25 -6.63 4.21
N ARG A 153 -11.89 -5.35 4.33
CA ARG A 153 -11.74 -4.65 5.62
C ARG A 153 -12.94 -4.86 6.55
N GLU A 154 -14.15 -4.75 6.02
CA GLU A 154 -15.38 -4.94 6.80
C GLU A 154 -15.52 -6.37 7.32
N PHE A 155 -15.13 -7.37 6.53
CA PHE A 155 -15.16 -8.78 6.95
C PHE A 155 -14.00 -9.15 7.88
N ASP A 156 -12.85 -8.49 7.76
CA ASP A 156 -11.78 -8.60 8.75
C ASP A 156 -12.24 -8.05 10.11
N LYS A 157 -13.02 -6.97 10.10
CA LYS A 157 -13.63 -6.43 11.30
C LYS A 157 -14.65 -7.40 11.90
N PHE A 158 -15.53 -7.96 11.07
CA PHE A 158 -16.46 -9.01 11.54
C PHE A 158 -15.70 -10.22 12.10
N ALA A 159 -14.59 -10.64 11.50
CA ALA A 159 -13.75 -11.72 12.03
C ALA A 159 -13.15 -11.34 13.40
N ALA A 160 -12.64 -10.12 13.55
CA ALA A 160 -12.14 -9.61 14.82
C ALA A 160 -13.24 -9.56 15.89
N ASP A 161 -14.41 -9.00 15.57
CA ASP A 161 -15.56 -8.91 16.46
C ASP A 161 -16.08 -10.30 16.85
N PHE A 162 -16.09 -11.26 15.92
CA PHE A 162 -16.47 -12.65 16.17
C PHE A 162 -15.54 -13.35 17.17
N MET A 163 -14.26 -12.96 17.19
CA MET A 163 -13.23 -13.55 18.05
C MET A 163 -13.12 -12.90 19.43
N LYS A 164 -13.78 -11.76 19.67
CA LYS A 164 -13.80 -11.11 20.99
C LYS A 164 -14.48 -12.00 22.04
N ASP A 165 -13.93 -12.00 23.25
CA ASP A 165 -14.53 -12.71 24.39
C ASP A 165 -15.93 -12.14 24.69
N GLY A 166 -16.92 -13.04 24.86
CA GLY A 166 -18.31 -12.65 25.11
C GLY A 166 -19.08 -12.12 23.88
N ALA A 167 -18.49 -12.15 22.68
CA ALA A 167 -19.17 -11.71 21.46
C ALA A 167 -20.42 -12.55 21.15
N ASN A 168 -21.47 -11.88 20.67
CA ASN A 168 -22.65 -12.54 20.11
C ASN A 168 -22.34 -13.08 18.71
N LYS A 169 -21.70 -14.25 18.65
CA LYS A 169 -21.24 -14.89 17.41
C LYS A 169 -22.34 -15.06 16.36
N ALA A 170 -23.56 -15.36 16.78
CA ALA A 170 -24.70 -15.54 15.86
C ALA A 170 -25.11 -14.22 15.19
N GLU A 171 -25.13 -13.12 15.93
CA GLU A 171 -25.41 -11.79 15.41
C GLU A 171 -24.32 -11.30 14.45
N VAL A 172 -23.04 -11.50 14.79
CA VAL A 172 -21.93 -11.16 13.90
C VAL A 172 -22.02 -11.92 12.58
N ILE A 173 -22.34 -13.23 12.62
CA ILE A 173 -22.56 -14.03 11.40
C ILE A 173 -23.72 -13.48 10.57
N GLN A 174 -24.83 -13.09 11.21
CA GLN A 174 -25.99 -12.55 10.51
C GLN A 174 -25.67 -11.22 9.81
N THR A 175 -24.97 -10.32 10.50
CA THR A 175 -24.52 -9.04 9.92
C THR A 175 -23.54 -9.27 8.76
N ALA A 176 -22.60 -10.21 8.92
CA ALA A 176 -21.66 -10.56 7.85
C ALA A 176 -22.37 -11.15 6.62
N LYS A 177 -23.41 -11.97 6.81
CA LYS A 177 -24.25 -12.48 5.71
C LYS A 177 -24.96 -11.36 4.96
N ALA A 178 -25.61 -10.45 5.69
CA ALA A 178 -26.31 -9.33 5.09
C ALA A 178 -25.36 -8.40 4.30
N ALA A 179 -24.15 -8.15 4.83
CA ALA A 179 -23.12 -7.41 4.12
C ALA A 179 -22.66 -8.15 2.84
N ALA A 180 -22.53 -9.49 2.89
CA ALA A 180 -22.10 -10.30 1.76
C ALA A 180 -23.10 -10.27 0.58
N ASP A 181 -24.39 -10.13 0.86
CA ASP A 181 -25.44 -10.06 -0.16
C ASP A 181 -25.34 -8.81 -1.04
N SER A 182 -24.73 -7.74 -0.52
CA SER A 182 -24.52 -6.48 -1.25
C SER A 182 -23.26 -6.50 -2.13
N LEU A 183 -22.43 -7.55 -2.05
CA LEU A 183 -21.18 -7.66 -2.78
C LEU A 183 -21.34 -8.44 -4.09
N THR A 184 -20.42 -8.21 -5.04
CA THR A 184 -20.39 -8.89 -6.34
C THR A 184 -18.96 -9.34 -6.69
N GLY A 185 -18.84 -10.23 -7.67
CA GLY A 185 -17.54 -10.71 -8.18
C GLY A 185 -16.65 -11.34 -7.10
N ALA A 186 -15.35 -11.04 -7.16
CA ALA A 186 -14.34 -11.59 -6.26
C ALA A 186 -14.60 -11.26 -4.78
N ASP A 187 -15.19 -10.09 -4.49
CA ASP A 187 -15.52 -9.69 -3.12
C ASP A 187 -16.64 -10.56 -2.54
N LYS A 188 -17.63 -10.94 -3.35
CA LYS A 188 -18.67 -11.88 -2.92
C LYS A 188 -18.10 -13.25 -2.57
N GLU A 189 -17.15 -13.76 -3.36
CA GLU A 189 -16.49 -15.03 -3.09
C GLU A 189 -15.62 -14.97 -1.82
N ALA A 190 -14.93 -13.85 -1.60
CA ALA A 190 -14.17 -13.60 -0.39
C ALA A 190 -15.09 -13.56 0.84
N ALA A 191 -16.15 -12.75 0.80
CA ALA A 191 -17.15 -12.62 1.86
C ALA A 191 -17.81 -13.96 2.21
N ALA A 192 -18.20 -14.75 1.20
CA ALA A 192 -18.76 -16.09 1.40
C ALA A 192 -17.79 -17.01 2.16
N TYR A 193 -16.49 -16.87 1.93
CA TYR A 193 -15.48 -17.62 2.66
C TYR A 193 -15.36 -17.18 4.13
N TYR A 194 -15.42 -15.87 4.43
CA TYR A 194 -15.46 -15.38 5.82
C TYR A 194 -16.67 -15.90 6.58
N VAL A 195 -17.87 -15.80 5.99
CA VAL A 195 -19.11 -16.31 6.61
C VAL A 195 -18.97 -17.80 6.91
N LYS A 196 -18.50 -18.59 5.93
CA LYS A 196 -18.27 -20.03 6.12
C LYS A 196 -17.26 -20.31 7.22
N ALA A 197 -16.20 -19.50 7.32
CA ALA A 197 -15.19 -19.64 8.36
C ALA A 197 -15.76 -19.35 9.75
N MET A 198 -16.61 -18.31 9.89
CA MET A 198 -17.31 -18.00 11.14
C MET A 198 -18.26 -19.13 11.55
N GLU A 199 -19.09 -19.62 10.62
CA GLU A 199 -20.01 -20.75 10.88
C GLU A 199 -19.25 -22.00 11.33
N LYS A 200 -18.16 -22.36 10.62
CA LYS A 200 -17.33 -23.50 11.00
C LYS A 200 -16.63 -23.31 12.34
N THR A 201 -16.23 -22.09 12.66
CA THR A 201 -15.60 -21.76 13.95
C THR A 201 -16.62 -21.74 15.09
N GLN A 202 -17.87 -21.37 14.81
CA GLN A 202 -18.96 -21.47 15.77
C GLN A 202 -19.26 -22.93 16.13
N ASP A 203 -19.28 -23.82 15.13
CA ASP A 203 -19.44 -25.27 15.35
C ASP A 203 -18.22 -25.90 16.03
N LYS A 204 -17.01 -25.44 15.67
CA LYS A 204 -15.73 -25.99 16.11
C LYS A 204 -14.74 -24.86 16.38
N SER A 205 -14.58 -24.49 17.64
CA SER A 205 -13.82 -23.30 18.09
C SER A 205 -12.42 -23.15 17.50
N ASP A 206 -11.68 -24.25 17.25
CA ASP A 206 -10.31 -24.20 16.73
C ASP A 206 -10.17 -24.56 15.24
N TRP A 207 -11.30 -24.64 14.51
CA TRP A 207 -11.28 -24.97 13.08
C TRP A 207 -10.44 -23.99 12.27
N PHE A 208 -10.58 -22.69 12.52
CA PHE A 208 -9.86 -21.66 11.76
C PHE A 208 -8.34 -21.78 11.93
N LYS A 209 -7.83 -22.07 13.14
CA LYS A 209 -6.39 -22.28 13.39
C LYS A 209 -5.88 -23.49 12.63
N THR A 210 -6.63 -24.60 12.70
CA THR A 210 -6.28 -25.85 12.02
C THR A 210 -6.25 -25.67 10.51
N GLU A 211 -7.28 -25.01 9.95
CA GLU A 211 -7.35 -24.75 8.51
C GLU A 211 -6.29 -23.74 8.06
N PHE A 212 -6.00 -22.73 8.88
CA PHE A 212 -4.94 -21.76 8.62
C PHE A 212 -3.58 -22.44 8.47
N GLU A 213 -3.19 -23.26 9.45
CA GLU A 213 -1.93 -23.99 9.39
C GLU A 213 -1.90 -25.00 8.25
N ARG A 214 -2.99 -25.73 8.01
CA ARG A 214 -3.07 -26.68 6.88
C ARG A 214 -2.86 -25.98 5.53
N LEU A 215 -3.56 -24.88 5.28
CA LEU A 215 -3.44 -24.15 4.02
C LEU A 215 -2.07 -23.48 3.89
N LYS A 216 -1.53 -22.92 4.98
CA LYS A 216 -0.19 -22.32 5.01
C LYS A 216 0.89 -23.35 4.65
N GLN A 217 0.82 -24.57 5.17
CA GLN A 217 1.73 -25.66 4.80
C GLN A 217 1.61 -26.07 3.33
N ILE A 218 0.39 -26.10 2.77
CA ILE A 218 0.18 -26.41 1.35
C ILE A 218 0.77 -25.32 0.45
N VAL A 219 0.54 -24.06 0.81
CA VAL A 219 1.13 -22.91 0.10
C VAL A 219 2.65 -23.00 0.16
N ALA A 220 3.25 -23.24 1.33
CA ALA A 220 4.70 -23.37 1.47
C ALA A 220 5.27 -24.57 0.68
N GLY A 221 4.59 -25.72 0.71
CA GLY A 221 5.07 -26.97 0.13
C GLY A 221 5.13 -27.00 -1.40
N GLY A 222 4.42 -26.10 -2.10
CA GLY A 222 4.56 -25.88 -3.54
C GLY A 222 4.18 -27.03 -4.47
N LYS A 223 3.58 -28.11 -3.95
CA LYS A 223 3.14 -29.29 -4.73
C LYS A 223 1.80 -29.10 -5.47
N VAL A 224 1.27 -27.87 -5.49
CA VAL A 224 -0.02 -27.53 -6.10
C VAL A 224 0.19 -26.58 -7.27
N ALA A 225 -0.71 -26.63 -8.26
CA ALA A 225 -0.67 -25.75 -9.42
C ALA A 225 -0.70 -24.26 -9.00
N PRO A 226 -0.04 -23.35 -9.75
CA PRO A 226 0.08 -21.94 -9.37
C PRO A 226 -1.25 -21.25 -9.03
N ALA A 227 -2.28 -21.42 -9.85
CA ALA A 227 -3.61 -20.84 -9.60
C ALA A 227 -4.23 -21.35 -8.28
N LYS A 228 -4.12 -22.65 -8.00
CA LYS A 228 -4.60 -23.22 -6.74
C LYS A 228 -3.80 -22.73 -5.53
N ARG A 229 -2.49 -22.51 -5.72
CA ARG A 229 -1.63 -21.94 -4.68
C ARG A 229 -2.06 -20.52 -4.34
N GLU A 230 -2.36 -19.72 -5.35
CA GLU A 230 -2.85 -18.35 -5.17
C GLU A 230 -4.19 -18.34 -4.44
N ASP A 231 -5.17 -19.14 -4.87
CA ASP A 231 -6.47 -19.25 -4.18
C ASP A 231 -6.32 -19.66 -2.70
N MET A 232 -5.37 -20.56 -2.40
CA MET A 232 -5.08 -20.97 -1.03
C MET A 232 -4.40 -19.84 -0.25
N ALA A 233 -3.49 -19.08 -0.86
CA ALA A 233 -2.86 -17.93 -0.23
C ALA A 233 -3.91 -16.85 0.13
N LEU A 234 -4.88 -16.59 -0.76
CA LEU A 234 -6.00 -15.67 -0.45
C LEU A 234 -6.82 -16.17 0.74
N LYS A 235 -7.08 -17.48 0.84
CA LYS A 235 -7.79 -18.07 1.99
C LYS A 235 -6.99 -17.99 3.29
N VAL A 236 -5.67 -18.21 3.23
CA VAL A 236 -4.75 -18.03 4.37
C VAL A 236 -4.83 -16.59 4.89
N ASN A 237 -4.81 -15.61 3.98
CA ASN A 237 -4.93 -14.20 4.34
C ASN A 237 -6.25 -13.92 5.08
N ARG A 238 -7.38 -14.44 4.58
CA ARG A 238 -8.70 -14.27 5.24
C ARG A 238 -8.78 -14.95 6.60
N LEU A 239 -8.20 -16.14 6.75
CA LEU A 239 -8.15 -16.85 8.02
C LEU A 239 -7.24 -16.17 9.04
N SER A 240 -6.20 -15.44 8.59
CA SER A 240 -5.30 -14.71 9.48
C SER A 240 -6.04 -13.70 10.35
N SER A 241 -7.13 -13.12 9.85
CA SER A 241 -7.99 -12.16 10.58
C SER A 241 -8.70 -12.76 11.79
N PHE A 242 -8.80 -14.09 11.89
CA PHE A 242 -9.32 -14.80 13.06
C PHE A 242 -8.21 -15.19 14.04
N VAL A 243 -6.97 -15.38 13.54
CA VAL A 243 -5.80 -15.80 14.33
C VAL A 243 -5.14 -14.61 15.00
N THR A 244 -4.93 -13.55 14.24
CA THR A 244 -4.35 -12.29 14.66
C THR A 244 -5.28 -11.18 14.20
N PRO A 245 -6.38 -10.91 14.94
CA PRO A 245 -7.25 -9.78 14.63
C PRO A 245 -6.44 -8.49 14.51
N ASN A 246 -6.71 -7.69 13.47
CA ASN A 246 -5.98 -6.44 13.29
C ASN A 246 -6.50 -5.40 14.30
N ASP A 247 -5.62 -4.87 15.14
CA ASP A 247 -5.95 -3.90 16.20
C ASP A 247 -6.47 -2.54 15.68
N GLU A 248 -6.38 -2.30 14.37
CA GLU A 248 -6.76 -1.05 13.70
C GLU A 248 -8.19 -1.04 13.13
N LEU A 249 -8.98 -2.07 13.42
CA LEU A 249 -10.35 -2.29 12.88
C LEU A 249 -11.47 -1.89 13.84
#